data_AF-A0AAV5JWQ8-F1
#
_entry.id   AF-A0AAV5JWQ8-F1
#
_cell.length_a   1.000
_cell.length_b   1.000
_cell.length_c   1.000
_cell.angle_alpha   90.00
_cell.angle_beta   90.00
_cell.angle_gamma   90.00
#
_symmetry.space_group_name_H-M   'P 1'
#
loop_
_entity.id
_entity.type
_entity.pdbx_description
1 polymer ?
#
loop_
_entity_poly.entity_id
_entity_poly.type
_entity_poly.pdbx_seq_one_letter_code
_entity_poly.pdbx_strand_id
1 'polypeptide(L)'
;MLLTYFSFSHLTAETVIYRIFYNINRSGTGRLTLRELKRGNLIAAMQHVDEEEDINKVLRYFSYEHFYVIYCKFWELDTDHDFLIDEENLIRYGNHALTYRIIERIFSQIPREFTSKVEGKMGYEDFVYFILSEEDKSSEPGLEYWFKCIDLDENGVLTPNEMQFFYEEQLHRMECMAQEPVLFEDILCQIIDMICPEDEGFITLRDLKGCKLSGHVFNILFNLNKFIAFENRDPFLIRQERENPTLTEWDRFAHREYIRLSMEEDVEDASNGSGDIWDESFEAPF
;
A
#
# COMPACT_ATOMS: atom_id res chain seq x y z
N MET A 1 23.68 18.42 3.09
CA MET A 1 23.99 17.50 4.21
C MET A 1 23.18 17.82 5.46
N LEU A 2 23.38 18.94 6.18
CA LEU A 2 22.57 19.22 7.39
C LEU A 2 21.09 19.55 7.11
N LEU A 3 20.80 20.25 6.00
CA LEU A 3 19.42 20.55 5.57
C LEU A 3 18.66 19.30 5.05
N THR A 4 19.36 18.35 4.44
CA THR A 4 18.79 17.09 3.94
C THR A 4 18.56 16.07 5.08
N TYR A 5 19.39 16.07 6.13
CA TYR A 5 19.14 15.26 7.33
C TYR A 5 17.96 15.79 8.17
N PHE A 6 17.81 17.11 8.25
CA PHE A 6 16.69 17.73 8.98
C PHE A 6 15.34 17.51 8.28
N SER A 7 15.30 17.52 6.94
CA SER A 7 14.08 17.18 6.19
C SER A 7 13.71 15.70 6.35
N PHE A 8 14.69 14.81 6.32
CA PHE A 8 14.44 13.37 6.38
C PHE A 8 13.99 12.92 7.76
N SER A 9 14.61 13.42 8.84
CA SER A 9 14.16 13.16 10.21
C SER A 9 12.75 13.70 10.50
N HIS A 10 12.40 14.85 9.92
CA HIS A 10 11.04 15.39 10.02
C HIS A 10 10.03 14.49 9.29
N LEU A 11 10.34 14.05 8.07
CA LEU A 11 9.49 13.15 7.30
C LEU A 11 9.31 11.80 7.99
N THR A 12 10.36 11.24 8.60
CA THR A 12 10.22 10.02 9.40
C THR A 12 9.21 10.22 10.54
N ALA A 13 9.31 11.32 11.28
CA ALA A 13 8.37 11.62 12.37
C ALA A 13 6.93 11.82 11.86
N GLU A 14 6.75 12.48 10.72
CA GLU A 14 5.44 12.64 10.08
C GLU A 14 4.84 11.30 9.66
N THR A 15 5.61 10.44 8.98
CA THR A 15 5.16 9.11 8.58
C THR A 15 4.76 8.25 9.77
N VAL A 16 5.49 8.32 10.88
CA VAL A 16 5.11 7.68 12.14
C VAL A 16 3.76 8.19 12.62
N ILE A 17 3.53 9.51 12.63
CA ILE A 17 2.25 10.12 13.01
C ILE A 17 1.12 9.63 12.09
N TYR A 18 1.31 9.67 10.77
CA TYR A 18 0.30 9.23 9.82
C TYR A 18 -0.05 7.76 10.00
N ARG A 19 0.95 6.89 10.20
CA ARG A 19 0.74 5.46 10.50
C ARG A 19 -0.03 5.25 11.81
N ILE A 20 0.22 6.06 12.84
CA ILE A 20 -0.53 6.01 14.10
C ILE A 20 -1.99 6.38 13.86
N PHE A 21 -2.27 7.48 13.17
CA PHE A 21 -3.64 7.93 12.92
C PHE A 21 -4.40 6.95 12.01
N TYR A 22 -3.77 6.44 10.96
CA TYR A 22 -4.33 5.42 10.07
C TYR A 22 -4.85 4.19 10.85
N ASN A 23 -4.06 3.71 11.82
CA ASN A 23 -4.41 2.51 12.58
C ASN A 23 -5.35 2.79 13.77
N ILE A 24 -5.18 3.92 14.47
CA ILE A 24 -5.82 4.15 15.77
C ILE A 24 -7.01 5.12 15.69
N ASN A 25 -6.95 6.14 14.84
CA ASN A 25 -8.03 7.14 14.75
C ASN A 25 -9.18 6.64 13.85
N ARG A 26 -9.91 5.64 14.34
CA ARG A 26 -11.02 5.00 13.64
C ARG A 26 -12.23 5.92 13.46
N SER A 27 -12.34 7.01 14.23
CA SER A 27 -13.40 8.00 14.04
C SER A 27 -13.19 8.90 12.81
N GLY A 28 -11.98 8.95 12.24
CA GLY A 28 -11.63 9.84 11.14
C GLY A 28 -11.63 11.34 11.52
N THR A 29 -11.67 11.69 12.81
CA THR A 29 -11.80 13.09 13.25
C THR A 29 -10.48 13.87 13.25
N GLY A 30 -9.36 13.24 12.91
CA GLY A 30 -8.02 13.83 13.04
C GLY A 30 -7.63 14.11 14.50
N ARG A 31 -8.31 13.46 15.46
CA ARG A 31 -8.11 13.68 16.90
C ARG A 31 -8.23 12.35 17.64
N LEU A 32 -7.12 11.88 18.21
CA LEU A 32 -7.11 10.66 19.00
C LEU A 32 -7.86 10.86 20.32
N THR A 33 -8.96 10.13 20.49
CA THR A 33 -9.70 10.09 21.76
C THR A 33 -9.01 9.15 22.75
N LEU A 34 -9.25 9.36 24.05
CA LEU A 34 -8.77 8.43 25.08
C LEU A 34 -9.29 7.00 24.86
N ARG A 35 -10.49 6.84 24.30
CA ARG A 35 -11.08 5.53 24.00
C ARG A 35 -10.32 4.81 22.90
N GLU A 36 -9.97 5.50 21.82
CA GLU A 36 -9.15 4.96 20.73
C GLU A 36 -7.75 4.63 21.23
N LEU A 37 -7.12 5.54 21.98
CA LEU A 37 -5.79 5.31 22.56
C LEU A 37 -5.76 4.06 23.46
N LYS A 38 -6.78 3.87 24.31
CA LYS A 38 -6.89 2.69 25.20
C LYS A 38 -7.17 1.37 24.46
N ARG A 39 -7.81 1.43 23.30
CA ARG A 39 -8.13 0.24 22.49
C ARG A 39 -7.02 -0.09 21.49
N GLY A 40 -6.26 0.91 21.04
CA GLY A 40 -5.10 0.74 20.20
C GLY A 40 -3.90 0.18 20.96
N ASN A 41 -2.76 0.13 20.27
CA ASN A 41 -1.53 -0.47 20.78
C ASN A 41 -0.34 0.52 20.79
N LEU A 42 -0.60 1.83 20.69
CA LEU A 42 0.44 2.86 20.68
C LEU A 42 1.34 2.83 21.91
N ILE A 43 0.74 2.75 23.11
CA ILE A 43 1.52 2.76 24.36
C ILE A 43 2.42 1.52 24.44
N ALA A 44 1.92 0.35 24.04
CA ALA A 44 2.72 -0.86 23.98
C ALA A 44 3.84 -0.76 22.93
N ALA A 45 3.58 -0.12 21.78
CA ALA A 45 4.59 0.12 20.77
C ALA A 45 5.67 1.10 21.27
N MET A 46 5.30 2.17 21.98
CA MET A 46 6.25 3.09 22.62
C MET A 46 7.12 2.40 23.67
N GLN A 47 6.53 1.55 24.52
CA GLN A 47 7.29 0.74 25.48
C GLN A 47 8.28 -0.21 24.78
N HIS A 48 7.89 -0.79 23.65
CA HIS A 48 8.80 -1.63 22.87
C HIS A 48 9.96 -0.82 22.29
N VAL A 49 9.75 0.44 21.88
CA VAL A 49 10.84 1.35 21.47
C VAL A 49 11.83 1.60 22.60
N ASP A 50 11.37 1.70 23.85
CA ASP A 50 12.26 1.90 25.01
C ASP A 50 13.16 0.68 25.30
N GLU A 51 12.74 -0.51 24.87
CA GLU A 51 13.41 -1.79 25.17
C GLU A 51 14.26 -2.33 24.00
N GLU A 52 13.85 -2.09 22.76
CA GLU A 52 14.49 -2.65 21.56
C GLU A 52 15.49 -1.66 20.95
N GLU A 53 16.76 -2.08 20.86
CA GLU A 53 17.85 -1.25 20.31
C GLU A 53 17.72 -1.06 18.78
N ASP A 54 17.16 -2.04 18.09
CA ASP A 54 16.95 -2.00 16.64
C ASP A 54 15.53 -1.53 16.30
N ILE A 55 15.42 -0.26 15.89
CA ILE A 55 14.13 0.36 15.57
C ILE A 55 13.36 -0.38 14.46
N ASN A 56 14.05 -1.11 13.59
CA ASN A 56 13.41 -1.86 12.50
C ASN A 56 12.67 -3.11 13.00
N LYS A 57 13.00 -3.61 14.20
CA LYS A 57 12.20 -4.65 14.86
C LYS A 57 10.91 -4.12 15.47
N VAL A 58 10.79 -2.79 15.65
CA VAL A 58 9.55 -2.14 16.10
C VAL A 58 8.65 -1.81 14.90
N LEU A 59 8.10 -2.85 14.27
CA LEU A 59 7.28 -2.75 13.05
C LEU A 59 6.05 -1.86 13.21
N ARG A 60 5.47 -1.83 14.41
CA ARG A 60 4.33 -0.97 14.75
C ARG A 60 4.77 0.48 14.81
N TYR A 61 4.35 1.25 13.80
CA TYR A 61 4.55 2.70 13.66
C TYR A 61 6.00 3.15 13.42
N PHE A 62 6.96 2.61 14.16
CA PHE A 62 8.29 3.21 14.32
C PHE A 62 9.39 2.68 13.39
N SER A 63 9.19 1.51 12.77
CA SER A 63 10.18 0.94 11.83
C SER A 63 10.62 1.94 10.76
N TYR A 64 11.93 2.13 10.67
CA TYR A 64 12.55 3.01 9.68
C TYR A 64 12.51 2.38 8.29
N GLU A 65 12.67 1.05 8.17
CA GLU A 65 12.47 0.31 6.90
C GLU A 65 11.11 0.63 6.28
N HIS A 66 10.04 0.64 7.10
CA HIS A 66 8.70 0.96 6.61
C HIS A 66 8.60 2.40 6.10
N PHE A 67 9.16 3.35 6.85
CA PHE A 67 9.18 4.75 6.41
C PHE A 67 9.95 4.91 5.10
N TYR A 68 11.13 4.29 5.00
CA TYR A 68 11.99 4.37 3.82
C TYR A 68 11.26 3.84 2.58
N VAL A 69 10.59 2.69 2.67
CA VAL A 69 9.77 2.15 1.57
C VAL A 69 8.64 3.09 1.17
N ILE A 70 7.89 3.63 2.14
CA ILE A 70 6.80 4.59 1.84
C ILE A 70 7.37 5.81 1.10
N TYR A 71 8.49 6.36 1.58
CA TYR A 71 9.13 7.51 0.98
C TYR A 71 9.63 7.22 -0.44
N CYS A 72 10.35 6.12 -0.65
CA CYS A 72 10.85 5.75 -1.98
C CYS A 72 9.70 5.51 -2.96
N LYS A 73 8.61 4.85 -2.54
CA LYS A 73 7.43 4.65 -3.40
C LYS A 73 6.71 5.94 -3.75
N PHE A 74 6.68 6.91 -2.84
CA PHE A 74 6.20 8.25 -3.16
C PHE A 74 7.11 8.93 -4.19
N TRP A 75 8.42 8.90 -3.94
CA TRP A 75 9.43 9.55 -4.77
C TRP A 75 9.52 8.97 -6.19
N GLU A 76 9.32 7.66 -6.35
CA GLU A 76 9.21 6.99 -7.66
C GLU A 76 8.07 7.56 -8.52
N LEU A 77 7.00 8.09 -7.90
CA LEU A 77 5.83 8.64 -8.60
C LEU A 77 5.91 10.15 -8.83
N ASP A 78 6.47 10.89 -7.86
CA ASP A 78 6.65 12.35 -7.88
C ASP A 78 7.87 12.75 -8.74
N THR A 79 7.70 12.67 -10.07
CA THR A 79 8.79 12.85 -11.03
C THR A 79 9.26 14.31 -11.19
N ASP A 80 8.41 15.28 -10.88
CA ASP A 80 8.73 16.71 -10.91
C ASP A 80 9.13 17.27 -9.54
N HIS A 81 9.10 16.43 -8.51
CA HIS A 81 9.58 16.71 -7.16
C HIS A 81 8.90 17.91 -6.52
N ASP A 82 7.61 18.09 -6.80
CA ASP A 82 6.77 19.14 -6.20
C ASP A 82 6.10 18.67 -4.90
N PHE A 83 6.37 17.42 -4.49
CA PHE A 83 5.82 16.77 -3.31
C PHE A 83 4.31 16.54 -3.38
N LEU A 84 3.78 16.41 -4.60
CA LEU A 84 2.39 16.11 -4.90
C LEU A 84 2.29 14.99 -5.95
N ILE A 85 1.21 14.20 -5.88
CA ILE A 85 0.91 13.13 -6.83
C ILE A 85 -0.44 13.45 -7.47
N ASP A 86 -0.50 13.53 -8.80
CA ASP A 86 -1.78 13.53 -9.53
C ASP A 86 -2.19 12.12 -9.96
N GLU A 87 -3.33 12.05 -10.63
CA GLU A 87 -3.89 10.83 -11.17
C GLU A 87 -2.95 10.12 -12.15
N GLU A 88 -2.26 10.88 -13.02
CA GLU A 88 -1.32 10.34 -14.00
C GLU A 88 -0.07 9.75 -13.35
N ASN A 89 0.38 10.34 -12.23
CA ASN A 89 1.41 9.77 -11.39
C ASN A 89 0.92 8.45 -10.78
N LEU A 90 -0.23 8.45 -10.08
CA LEU A 90 -0.70 7.27 -9.33
C LEU A 90 -1.04 6.08 -10.23
N ILE A 91 -1.51 6.30 -11.46
CA ILE A 91 -1.74 5.26 -12.47
C ILE A 91 -0.50 4.38 -12.70
N ARG A 92 0.72 4.91 -12.48
CA ARG A 92 1.98 4.15 -12.67
C ARG A 92 2.32 3.25 -11.48
N TYR A 93 1.65 3.45 -10.33
CA TYR A 93 1.92 2.69 -9.11
C TYR A 93 1.85 1.18 -9.35
N GLY A 94 2.88 0.46 -8.87
CA GLY A 94 2.96 -0.99 -9.00
C GLY A 94 3.00 -1.49 -10.44
N ASN A 95 3.58 -0.70 -11.37
CA ASN A 95 3.57 -0.98 -12.81
C ASN A 95 2.14 -1.10 -13.36
N HIS A 96 1.36 -0.04 -13.16
CA HIS A 96 -0.05 0.02 -13.54
C HIS A 96 -0.89 -1.08 -12.87
N ALA A 97 -0.67 -1.36 -11.59
CA ALA A 97 -1.37 -2.44 -10.90
C ALA A 97 -2.89 -2.20 -10.83
N LEU A 98 -3.30 -0.96 -10.56
CA LEU A 98 -4.68 -0.56 -10.31
C LEU A 98 -5.43 -0.16 -11.60
N THR A 99 -6.74 -0.43 -11.64
CA THR A 99 -7.63 0.01 -12.74
C THR A 99 -7.88 1.52 -12.72
N TYR A 100 -8.21 2.11 -13.86
CA TYR A 100 -8.57 3.52 -13.95
C TYR A 100 -9.81 3.84 -13.11
N ARG A 101 -10.85 2.99 -13.13
CA ARG A 101 -12.06 3.17 -12.32
C ARG A 101 -11.75 3.32 -10.82
N ILE A 102 -10.82 2.54 -10.26
CA ILE A 102 -10.50 2.65 -8.83
C ILE A 102 -9.64 3.87 -8.52
N ILE A 103 -8.73 4.23 -9.43
CA ILE A 103 -7.90 5.44 -9.29
C ILE A 103 -8.78 6.70 -9.32
N GLU A 104 -9.76 6.77 -10.22
CA GLU A 104 -10.75 7.86 -10.27
C GLU A 104 -11.51 8.00 -8.94
N ARG A 105 -11.90 6.89 -8.31
CA ARG A 105 -12.57 6.91 -6.99
C ARG A 105 -11.66 7.46 -5.88
N ILE A 106 -10.36 7.18 -5.94
CA ILE A 106 -9.36 7.74 -5.00
C ILE A 106 -9.24 9.26 -5.18
N PHE A 107 -9.10 9.74 -6.42
CA PHE A 107 -8.97 11.17 -6.72
C PHE A 107 -10.28 11.96 -6.59
N SER A 108 -11.42 11.25 -6.65
CA SER A 108 -12.72 11.76 -6.22
C SER A 108 -12.85 11.84 -4.68
N GLN A 109 -11.80 11.48 -3.94
CA GLN A 109 -11.70 11.60 -2.48
C GLN A 109 -12.76 10.80 -1.69
N ILE A 110 -13.37 9.80 -2.35
CA ILE A 110 -14.39 8.91 -1.78
C ILE A 110 -13.92 8.20 -0.49
N PRO A 111 -12.74 7.54 -0.45
CA PRO A 111 -12.35 6.83 0.75
C PRO A 111 -12.05 7.78 1.92
N ARG A 112 -11.47 8.94 1.59
CA ARG A 112 -11.00 9.98 2.50
C ARG A 112 -10.72 11.27 1.73
N GLU A 113 -11.18 12.39 2.27
CA GLU A 113 -10.77 13.74 1.85
C GLU A 113 -9.25 13.91 1.94
N PHE A 114 -8.63 14.47 0.90
CA PHE A 114 -7.21 14.77 0.89
C PHE A 114 -6.88 15.93 1.83
N THR A 115 -5.73 15.86 2.49
CA THR A 115 -5.23 16.95 3.32
C THR A 115 -4.50 17.99 2.49
N SER A 116 -4.03 17.60 1.29
CA SER A 116 -3.56 18.51 0.25
C SER A 116 -4.52 19.68 0.03
N LYS A 117 -3.93 20.86 -0.26
CA LYS A 117 -4.68 22.09 -0.57
C LYS A 117 -4.70 22.39 -2.07
N VAL A 118 -4.11 21.51 -2.87
CA VAL A 118 -4.05 21.64 -4.32
C VAL A 118 -5.08 20.68 -4.92
N GLU A 119 -5.99 21.23 -5.73
CA GLU A 119 -7.06 20.48 -6.37
C GLU A 119 -6.50 19.38 -7.28
N GLY A 120 -7.09 18.18 -7.22
CA GLY A 120 -6.65 17.03 -8.01
C GLY A 120 -5.28 16.46 -7.64
N LYS A 121 -4.68 16.89 -6.54
CA LYS A 121 -3.33 16.49 -6.11
C LYS A 121 -3.35 15.89 -4.71
N MET A 122 -2.81 14.69 -4.59
CA MET A 122 -2.59 13.95 -3.34
C MET A 122 -1.26 14.39 -2.71
N GLY A 123 -1.26 14.72 -1.41
CA GLY A 123 -0.01 15.00 -0.68
C GLY A 123 0.62 13.73 -0.10
N TYR A 124 1.81 13.87 0.51
CA TYR A 124 2.52 12.73 1.12
C TYR A 124 1.70 12.01 2.22
N GLU A 125 1.00 12.75 3.09
CA GLU A 125 0.09 12.13 4.09
C GLU A 125 -0.98 11.27 3.41
N ASP A 126 -1.63 11.81 2.39
CA ASP A 126 -2.70 11.14 1.66
C ASP A 126 -2.17 9.87 0.97
N PHE A 127 -0.96 9.94 0.42
CA PHE A 127 -0.27 8.79 -0.15
C PHE A 127 0.08 7.73 0.91
N VAL A 128 0.48 8.11 2.13
CA VAL A 128 0.71 7.16 3.22
C VAL A 128 -0.57 6.36 3.53
N TYR A 129 -1.73 7.01 3.53
CA TYR A 129 -3.02 6.31 3.71
C TYR A 129 -3.32 5.37 2.54
N PHE A 130 -3.08 5.83 1.30
CA PHE A 130 -3.24 5.01 0.10
C PHE A 130 -2.36 3.75 0.14
N ILE A 131 -1.05 3.89 0.32
CA ILE A 131 -0.11 2.75 0.21
C ILE A 131 -0.33 1.73 1.34
N LEU A 132 -0.64 2.18 2.55
CA LEU A 132 -0.97 1.28 3.66
C LEU A 132 -2.28 0.51 3.40
N SER A 133 -3.25 1.14 2.73
CA SER A 133 -4.51 0.50 2.35
C SER A 133 -4.31 -0.46 1.17
N GLU A 134 -3.48 -0.10 0.20
CA GLU A 134 -3.23 -0.87 -1.01
C GLU A 134 -2.42 -2.15 -0.74
N GLU A 135 -1.37 -2.03 0.08
CA GLU A 135 -0.43 -3.12 0.35
C GLU A 135 -0.86 -4.05 1.50
N ASP A 136 -1.84 -3.66 2.31
CA ASP A 136 -2.54 -4.54 3.25
C ASP A 136 -4.04 -4.26 3.23
N LYS A 137 -4.70 -4.77 2.19
CA LYS A 137 -6.16 -4.61 2.00
C LYS A 137 -6.97 -5.35 3.06
N SER A 138 -6.39 -6.37 3.69
CA SER A 138 -7.00 -7.18 4.73
C SER A 138 -7.02 -6.48 6.09
N SER A 139 -6.21 -5.43 6.27
CA SER A 139 -6.24 -4.59 7.46
C SER A 139 -7.61 -3.91 7.63
N GLU A 140 -8.06 -3.72 8.89
CA GLU A 140 -9.32 -3.02 9.15
C GLU A 140 -9.45 -1.64 8.48
N PRO A 141 -8.42 -0.75 8.47
CA PRO A 141 -8.47 0.47 7.65
C PRO A 141 -8.52 0.19 6.14
N GLY A 142 -7.75 -0.78 5.64
CA GLY A 142 -7.75 -1.12 4.21
C GLY A 142 -9.13 -1.58 3.74
N LEU A 143 -9.79 -2.45 4.51
CA LEU A 143 -11.16 -2.90 4.24
C LEU A 143 -12.13 -1.70 4.18
N GLU A 144 -12.07 -0.78 5.14
CA GLU A 144 -12.91 0.42 5.16
C GLU A 144 -12.62 1.37 4.00
N TYR A 145 -11.34 1.55 3.65
CA TYR A 145 -10.91 2.40 2.55
C TYR A 145 -11.48 1.89 1.23
N TRP A 146 -11.26 0.62 0.92
CA TRP A 146 -11.68 0.04 -0.35
C TRP A 146 -13.17 -0.21 -0.44
N PHE A 147 -13.83 -0.56 0.66
CA PHE A 147 -15.28 -0.71 0.70
C PHE A 147 -15.98 0.57 0.25
N LYS A 148 -15.59 1.74 0.81
CA LYS A 148 -16.12 3.04 0.38
C LYS A 148 -15.88 3.31 -1.10
N CYS A 149 -14.69 2.96 -1.61
CA CYS A 149 -14.38 3.17 -3.02
C CYS A 149 -15.34 2.40 -3.94
N ILE A 150 -15.72 1.18 -3.58
CA ILE A 150 -16.52 0.31 -4.46
C ILE A 150 -18.03 0.33 -4.19
N ASP A 151 -18.45 0.81 -3.02
CA ASP A 151 -19.85 1.18 -2.73
C ASP A 151 -20.19 2.46 -3.51
N LEU A 152 -20.85 2.29 -4.66
CA LEU A 152 -21.05 3.37 -5.63
C LEU A 152 -22.18 4.31 -5.23
N ASP A 153 -23.18 3.80 -4.52
CA ASP A 153 -24.35 4.55 -4.06
C ASP A 153 -24.32 4.91 -2.56
N GLU A 154 -23.26 4.51 -1.85
CA GLU A 154 -22.98 4.79 -0.45
C GLU A 154 -24.04 4.25 0.51
N ASN A 155 -24.68 3.14 0.14
CA ASN A 155 -25.76 2.54 0.92
C ASN A 155 -25.25 1.56 2.01
N GLY A 156 -23.95 1.25 2.03
CA GLY A 156 -23.32 0.36 3.01
C GLY A 156 -23.38 -1.13 2.64
N VAL A 157 -23.76 -1.49 1.42
CA VAL A 157 -23.78 -2.86 0.89
C VAL A 157 -23.16 -2.90 -0.50
N LEU A 158 -22.51 -4.02 -0.85
CA LEU A 158 -21.95 -4.24 -2.17
C LEU A 158 -22.76 -5.27 -2.92
N THR A 159 -23.35 -4.83 -4.02
CA THR A 159 -24.18 -5.67 -4.89
C THR A 159 -23.35 -6.29 -6.03
N PRO A 160 -23.84 -7.37 -6.66
CA PRO A 160 -23.24 -7.91 -7.88
C PRO A 160 -23.02 -6.86 -8.97
N ASN A 161 -23.90 -5.87 -9.10
CA ASN A 161 -23.77 -4.83 -10.14
C ASN A 161 -22.55 -3.94 -9.91
N GLU A 162 -22.27 -3.55 -8.67
CA GLU A 162 -21.11 -2.72 -8.33
C GLU A 162 -19.82 -3.51 -8.49
N MET A 163 -19.80 -4.77 -8.05
CA MET A 163 -18.66 -5.66 -8.26
C MET A 163 -18.40 -5.87 -9.76
N GLN A 164 -19.45 -6.10 -10.56
CA GLN A 164 -19.34 -6.25 -12.00
C GLN A 164 -18.77 -4.99 -12.65
N PHE A 165 -19.22 -3.81 -12.22
CA PHE A 165 -18.68 -2.54 -12.69
C PHE A 165 -17.16 -2.47 -12.51
N PHE A 166 -16.59 -2.83 -11.37
CA PHE A 166 -15.12 -2.81 -11.26
C PHE A 166 -14.46 -3.95 -12.06
N TYR A 167 -15.06 -5.14 -12.05
CA TYR A 167 -14.49 -6.32 -12.72
C TYR A 167 -14.45 -6.22 -14.25
N GLU A 168 -15.37 -5.50 -14.89
CA GLU A 168 -15.36 -5.30 -16.35
C GLU A 168 -14.04 -4.74 -16.89
N GLU A 169 -13.43 -3.81 -16.15
CA GLU A 169 -12.14 -3.26 -16.56
C GLU A 169 -11.00 -4.27 -16.35
N GLN A 170 -11.05 -5.05 -15.27
CA GLN A 170 -10.11 -6.15 -15.03
C GLN A 170 -10.17 -7.20 -16.13
N LEU A 171 -11.37 -7.58 -16.56
CA LEU A 171 -11.59 -8.54 -17.64
C LEU A 171 -10.87 -8.08 -18.93
N HIS A 172 -11.04 -6.80 -19.29
CA HIS A 172 -10.37 -6.23 -20.45
C HIS A 172 -8.83 -6.26 -20.31
N ARG A 173 -8.31 -5.95 -19.11
CA ARG A 173 -6.86 -5.99 -18.86
C ARG A 173 -6.29 -7.42 -18.91
N MET A 174 -7.03 -8.42 -18.43
CA MET A 174 -6.66 -9.84 -18.55
C MET A 174 -6.49 -10.25 -20.01
N GLU A 175 -7.44 -9.86 -20.88
CA GLU A 175 -7.38 -10.12 -22.32
C GLU A 175 -6.13 -9.49 -22.96
N CYS A 176 -5.81 -8.23 -22.60
CA CYS A 176 -4.62 -7.54 -23.08
C CYS A 176 -3.31 -8.22 -22.64
N MET A 177 -3.31 -8.92 -21.51
CA MET A 177 -2.17 -9.68 -20.98
C MET A 177 -2.16 -11.15 -21.39
N ALA A 178 -3.02 -11.55 -22.34
CA ALA A 178 -3.20 -12.93 -22.79
C ALA A 178 -3.45 -13.93 -21.66
N GLN A 179 -4.10 -13.47 -20.58
CA GLN A 179 -4.64 -14.33 -19.53
C GLN A 179 -6.01 -14.87 -19.97
N GLU A 180 -6.37 -16.05 -19.47
CA GLU A 180 -7.70 -16.61 -19.74
C GLU A 180 -8.76 -15.80 -18.98
N PRO A 181 -9.71 -15.13 -19.67
CA PRO A 181 -10.76 -14.36 -19.01
C PRO A 181 -11.72 -15.28 -18.27
N VAL A 182 -12.11 -14.90 -17.06
CA VAL A 182 -13.11 -15.61 -16.25
C VAL A 182 -14.42 -14.82 -16.31
N LEU A 183 -15.55 -15.51 -16.45
CA LEU A 183 -16.85 -14.87 -16.47
C LEU A 183 -17.16 -14.27 -15.10
N PHE A 184 -17.87 -13.13 -15.07
CA PHE A 184 -18.21 -12.47 -13.82
C PHE A 184 -19.08 -13.36 -12.93
N GLU A 185 -19.96 -14.18 -13.50
CA GLU A 185 -20.80 -15.11 -12.75
C GLU A 185 -19.95 -16.11 -11.94
N ASP A 186 -18.86 -16.61 -12.51
CA ASP A 186 -17.95 -17.54 -11.83
C ASP A 186 -17.13 -16.81 -10.75
N ILE A 187 -16.69 -15.58 -11.03
CA ILE A 187 -16.01 -14.73 -10.05
C ILE A 187 -16.93 -14.38 -8.88
N LEU A 188 -18.18 -14.06 -9.15
CA LEU A 188 -19.17 -13.76 -8.11
C LEU A 188 -19.37 -14.97 -7.21
N CYS A 189 -19.51 -16.18 -7.77
CA CYS A 189 -19.60 -17.40 -6.98
C CYS A 189 -18.37 -17.57 -6.08
N GLN A 190 -17.16 -17.36 -6.62
CA GLN A 190 -15.92 -17.45 -5.86
C GLN A 190 -15.85 -16.42 -4.72
N ILE A 191 -16.28 -15.17 -4.96
CA ILE A 191 -16.32 -14.13 -3.94
C ILE A 191 -17.32 -14.49 -2.83
N ILE A 192 -18.52 -14.96 -3.18
CA ILE A 192 -19.54 -15.36 -2.20
C ILE A 192 -19.06 -16.56 -1.38
N ASP A 193 -18.46 -17.57 -2.01
CA ASP A 193 -17.87 -18.73 -1.32
C ASP A 193 -16.69 -18.33 -0.41
N MET A 194 -15.92 -17.32 -0.80
CA MET A 194 -14.78 -16.82 -0.03
C MET A 194 -15.22 -16.02 1.20
N ILE A 195 -16.23 -15.16 1.05
CA ILE A 195 -16.68 -14.25 2.12
C ILE A 195 -17.70 -14.93 3.04
N CYS A 196 -18.53 -15.82 2.50
CA CYS A 196 -19.69 -16.42 3.19
C CYS A 196 -20.56 -15.35 3.87
N PRO A 197 -21.13 -14.38 3.13
CA PRO A 197 -21.93 -13.31 3.70
C PRO A 197 -23.21 -13.84 4.36
N GLU A 198 -23.80 -13.05 5.26
CA GLU A 198 -25.08 -13.39 5.90
C GLU A 198 -26.24 -13.48 4.88
N ASP A 199 -26.21 -12.66 3.83
CA ASP A 199 -27.12 -12.67 2.69
C ASP A 199 -26.31 -12.77 1.40
N GLU A 200 -26.56 -13.78 0.56
CA GLU A 200 -25.82 -13.98 -0.70
C GLU A 200 -26.14 -12.91 -1.77
N GLY A 201 -27.16 -12.07 -1.55
CA GLY A 201 -27.53 -10.99 -2.46
C GLY A 201 -26.62 -9.75 -2.38
N PHE A 202 -25.90 -9.55 -1.28
CA PHE A 202 -25.01 -8.41 -1.08
C PHE A 202 -23.94 -8.66 -0.01
N ILE A 203 -22.84 -7.93 -0.07
CA ILE A 203 -21.74 -8.03 0.91
C ILE A 203 -21.66 -6.74 1.73
N THR A 204 -21.68 -6.84 3.05
CA THR A 204 -21.45 -5.70 3.93
C THR A 204 -19.99 -5.61 4.36
N LEU A 205 -19.58 -4.43 4.85
CA LEU A 205 -18.26 -4.28 5.48
C LEU A 205 -18.07 -5.25 6.67
N ARG A 206 -19.16 -5.61 7.37
CA ARG A 206 -19.10 -6.56 8.48
C ARG A 206 -18.74 -7.96 8.00
N ASP A 207 -19.28 -8.38 6.86
CA ASP A 207 -18.96 -9.68 6.26
C ASP A 207 -17.48 -9.73 5.88
N LEU A 208 -16.96 -8.67 5.25
CA LEU A 208 -15.54 -8.55 4.92
C LEU A 208 -14.65 -8.58 6.17
N LYS A 209 -15.00 -7.86 7.23
CA LYS A 209 -14.24 -7.91 8.51
C LYS A 209 -14.25 -9.30 9.17
N GLY A 210 -15.21 -10.16 8.81
CA GLY A 210 -15.31 -11.54 9.29
C GLY A 210 -14.37 -12.52 8.58
N CYS A 211 -13.86 -12.18 7.39
CA CYS A 211 -13.07 -13.07 6.55
C CYS A 211 -11.61 -12.59 6.41
N LYS A 212 -10.66 -13.52 6.56
CA LYS A 212 -9.23 -13.23 6.42
C LYS A 212 -8.78 -13.01 4.98
N LEU A 213 -9.60 -13.44 4.01
CA LEU A 213 -9.29 -13.36 2.59
C LEU A 213 -9.94 -12.16 1.91
N SER A 214 -10.58 -11.27 2.67
CA SER A 214 -11.33 -10.13 2.11
C SER A 214 -10.48 -9.15 1.31
N GLY A 215 -9.18 -9.03 1.60
CA GLY A 215 -8.27 -8.27 0.75
C GLY A 215 -8.21 -8.77 -0.69
N HIS A 216 -8.42 -10.08 -0.92
CA HIS A 216 -8.40 -10.67 -2.26
C HIS A 216 -9.61 -10.27 -3.09
N VAL A 217 -10.78 -10.03 -2.50
CA VAL A 217 -11.96 -9.54 -3.23
C VAL A 217 -11.62 -8.25 -3.96
N PHE A 218 -10.98 -7.31 -3.27
CA PHE A 218 -10.54 -6.05 -3.87
C PHE A 218 -9.49 -6.24 -4.97
N ASN A 219 -8.55 -7.17 -4.79
CA ASN A 219 -7.57 -7.48 -5.83
C ASN A 219 -8.23 -8.04 -7.09
N ILE A 220 -9.18 -8.97 -6.95
CA ILE A 220 -9.97 -9.50 -8.08
C ILE A 220 -10.61 -8.36 -8.87
N LEU A 221 -11.21 -7.39 -8.17
CA LEU A 221 -11.99 -6.31 -8.77
C LEU A 221 -11.14 -5.22 -9.43
N PHE A 222 -9.94 -4.92 -8.93
CA PHE A 222 -9.19 -3.76 -9.44
C PHE A 222 -7.66 -3.80 -9.32
N ASN A 223 -7.03 -4.88 -8.83
CA ASN A 223 -5.57 -5.03 -8.85
C ASN A 223 -5.15 -6.31 -9.58
N LEU A 224 -4.82 -6.18 -10.87
CA LEU A 224 -4.50 -7.33 -11.72
C LEU A 224 -3.26 -8.09 -11.28
N ASN A 225 -2.21 -7.37 -10.86
CA ASN A 225 -0.94 -8.00 -10.49
C ASN A 225 -1.12 -8.92 -9.26
N LYS A 226 -1.81 -8.43 -8.23
CA LYS A 226 -2.11 -9.21 -7.02
C LYS A 226 -3.15 -10.30 -7.28
N PHE A 227 -4.11 -10.06 -8.18
CA PHE A 227 -5.08 -11.09 -8.58
C PHE A 227 -4.39 -12.28 -9.27
N ILE A 228 -3.57 -12.03 -10.30
CA ILE A 228 -2.83 -13.08 -11.01
C ILE A 228 -1.87 -13.83 -10.08
N ALA A 229 -1.18 -13.12 -9.18
CA ALA A 229 -0.28 -13.75 -8.22
C ALA A 229 -1.01 -14.72 -7.28
N PHE A 230 -2.25 -14.39 -6.89
CA PHE A 230 -3.09 -15.25 -6.07
C PHE A 230 -3.57 -16.49 -6.84
N GLU A 231 -4.09 -16.33 -8.06
CA GLU A 231 -4.53 -17.44 -8.91
C GLU A 231 -3.41 -18.46 -9.18
N ASN A 232 -2.21 -17.97 -9.43
CA ASN A 232 -1.04 -18.81 -9.67
C ASN A 232 -0.49 -19.48 -8.39
N ARG A 233 -1.05 -19.18 -7.22
CA ARG A 233 -0.59 -19.69 -5.91
C ARG A 233 0.92 -19.57 -5.74
N ASP A 234 1.44 -18.36 -5.94
CA ASP A 234 2.89 -18.10 -5.94
C ASP A 234 3.59 -18.82 -4.75
N PRO A 235 4.43 -19.84 -5.00
CA PRO A 235 5.08 -20.61 -3.95
C PRO A 235 5.94 -19.76 -3.02
N PHE A 236 6.47 -18.63 -3.51
CA PHE A 236 7.28 -17.71 -2.73
C PHE A 236 6.43 -16.99 -1.68
N LEU A 237 5.28 -16.43 -2.06
CA LEU A 237 4.36 -15.75 -1.14
C LEU A 237 3.82 -16.71 -0.08
N ILE A 238 3.41 -17.91 -0.50
CA ILE A 238 2.91 -18.96 0.42
C ILE A 238 4.00 -19.37 1.43
N ARG A 239 5.26 -19.48 0.99
CA ARG A 239 6.37 -19.83 1.88
C ARG A 239 6.62 -18.73 2.91
N GLN A 240 6.62 -17.46 2.51
CA GLN A 240 6.81 -16.34 3.43
C GLN A 240 5.72 -16.26 4.50
N GLU A 241 4.45 -16.43 4.11
CA GLU A 241 3.33 -16.43 5.06
C GLU A 241 3.46 -17.55 6.10
N ARG A 242 3.98 -18.71 5.70
CA ARG A 242 4.21 -19.84 6.61
C ARG A 242 5.41 -19.64 7.52
N GLU A 243 6.47 -19.04 7.03
CA GLU A 243 7.69 -18.79 7.82
C GLU A 243 7.44 -17.74 8.91
N ASN A 244 6.66 -16.69 8.63
CA ASN A 244 6.39 -15.61 9.56
C ASN A 244 4.87 -15.28 9.66
N PRO A 245 4.07 -16.16 10.28
CA PRO A 245 2.61 -16.02 10.32
C PRO A 245 2.11 -14.84 11.17
N THR A 246 2.99 -14.24 11.98
CA THR A 246 2.67 -13.08 12.82
C THR A 246 2.81 -11.74 12.11
N LEU A 247 3.47 -11.72 10.94
CA LEU A 247 3.62 -10.51 10.14
C LEU A 247 2.33 -10.20 9.38
N THR A 248 2.05 -8.92 9.20
CA THR A 248 0.97 -8.45 8.31
C THR A 248 1.39 -8.52 6.84
N GLU A 249 0.44 -8.31 5.92
CA GLU A 249 0.77 -8.17 4.49
C GLU A 249 1.68 -6.95 4.27
N TRP A 250 1.40 -5.84 4.97
CA TRP A 250 2.23 -4.63 4.96
C TRP A 250 3.67 -4.92 5.39
N ASP A 251 3.86 -5.60 6.52
CA ASP A 251 5.21 -5.89 7.04
C ASP A 251 6.03 -6.73 6.03
N ARG A 252 5.38 -7.72 5.39
CA ARG A 252 6.02 -8.55 4.35
C ARG A 252 6.35 -7.74 3.10
N PHE A 253 5.45 -6.89 2.64
CA PHE A 253 5.66 -6.01 1.50
C PHE A 253 6.84 -5.06 1.76
N ALA A 254 6.80 -4.35 2.89
CA ALA A 254 7.82 -3.37 3.24
C ALA A 254 9.19 -4.00 3.38
N HIS A 255 9.31 -5.15 4.05
CA HIS A 255 10.60 -5.84 4.17
C HIS A 255 11.19 -6.24 2.81
N ARG A 256 10.35 -6.77 1.90
CA ARG A 256 10.79 -7.14 0.54
C ARG A 256 11.23 -5.94 -0.28
N GLU A 257 10.44 -4.88 -0.28
CA GLU A 257 10.76 -3.66 -1.03
C GLU A 257 11.99 -2.97 -0.46
N TYR A 258 12.17 -2.99 0.87
CA TYR A 258 13.36 -2.45 1.50
C TYR A 258 14.62 -3.16 1.00
N ILE A 259 14.64 -4.50 1.01
CA ILE A 259 15.77 -5.28 0.47
C ILE A 259 16.01 -4.95 -1.00
N ARG A 260 14.95 -4.89 -1.81
CA ARG A 260 15.05 -4.57 -3.24
C ARG A 260 15.69 -3.20 -3.46
N LEU A 261 15.17 -2.17 -2.79
CA LEU A 261 15.64 -0.79 -2.90
C LEU A 261 17.08 -0.63 -2.39
N SER A 262 17.43 -1.24 -1.26
CA SER A 262 18.81 -1.19 -0.74
C SER A 262 19.82 -1.86 -1.67
N MET A 263 19.42 -2.94 -2.35
CA MET A 263 20.29 -3.61 -3.32
C MET A 263 20.45 -2.80 -4.61
N GLU A 264 19.42 -2.09 -5.05
CA GLU A 264 19.49 -1.20 -6.22
C GLU A 264 20.43 -0.01 -5.94
N GLU A 265 20.35 0.60 -4.75
CA GLU A 265 21.28 1.66 -4.31
C GLU A 265 22.74 1.16 -4.28
N ASP A 266 23.01 -0.01 -3.70
CA ASP A 266 24.37 -0.58 -3.64
C ASP A 266 24.98 -0.79 -5.03
N VAL A 267 24.16 -1.16 -6.02
CA VAL A 267 24.60 -1.36 -7.41
C VAL A 267 24.86 -0.03 -8.11
N GLU A 268 23.99 0.96 -7.91
CA GLU A 268 24.20 2.31 -8.46
C GLU A 268 25.48 2.95 -7.89
N ASP A 269 25.71 2.83 -6.58
CA ASP A 269 26.91 3.33 -5.91
C ASP A 269 28.18 2.60 -6.39
N ALA A 270 28.12 1.27 -6.56
CA ALA A 270 29.24 0.51 -7.10
C ALA A 270 29.54 0.85 -8.57
N SER A 271 28.50 1.15 -9.36
CA SER A 271 28.65 1.55 -10.76
C SER A 271 29.27 2.95 -10.89
N ASN A 272 28.85 3.89 -10.03
CA ASN A 272 29.37 5.26 -9.97
C ASN A 272 30.76 5.34 -9.32
N GLY A 273 31.12 4.38 -8.45
CA GLY A 273 32.44 4.29 -7.80
C GLY A 273 33.57 3.71 -8.66
N SER A 274 33.28 3.24 -9.87
CA SER A 274 34.27 2.60 -10.76
C SER A 274 34.89 3.55 -11.82
N GLY A 275 34.56 4.84 -11.78
CA GLY A 275 34.90 5.82 -12.82
C GLY A 275 36.19 6.63 -12.65
N ASP A 276 36.87 6.60 -11.50
CA ASP A 276 38.06 7.43 -11.27
C ASP A 276 39.14 6.69 -10.45
N ILE A 277 39.91 5.83 -11.11
CA ILE A 277 41.29 5.55 -10.69
C ILE A 277 42.20 6.22 -11.71
N TRP A 278 42.75 7.34 -11.27
CA TRP A 278 43.78 8.11 -11.95
C TRP A 278 45.00 7.23 -12.23
N ASP A 279 45.19 6.81 -13.48
CA ASP A 279 46.50 6.42 -14.01
C ASP A 279 47.31 7.71 -14.25
N GLU A 280 47.79 8.32 -13.17
CA GLU A 280 48.86 9.32 -13.24
C GLU A 280 50.22 8.64 -13.06
N SER A 281 51.01 8.74 -14.12
CA SER A 281 52.46 8.94 -14.08
C SER A 281 53.36 7.72 -13.85
N PHE A 282 53.80 7.10 -14.95
CA PHE A 282 55.16 6.57 -15.03
C PHE A 282 56.00 7.46 -15.97
N GLU A 283 56.94 8.19 -15.38
CA GLU A 283 58.05 8.87 -16.03
C GLU A 283 58.86 7.94 -16.94
N ALA A 284 59.45 8.48 -18.02
CA ALA A 284 60.88 8.33 -18.34
C ALA A 284 61.29 9.29 -19.49
N PRO A 285 62.58 9.47 -19.82
CA PRO A 285 63.23 10.79 -19.76
C PRO A 285 63.78 11.28 -21.12
N PHE A 286 64.39 12.48 -21.05
CA PHE A 286 65.17 13.23 -22.05
C PHE A 286 64.43 14.31 -22.85
#